data_AF-A0A4Q6AQK1-F1
#
_entry.id   AF-A0A4Q6AQK1-F1
#
_cell.length_a   1.000
_cell.length_b   1.000
_cell.length_c   1.000
_cell.angle_alpha   90.00
_cell.angle_beta   90.00
_cell.angle_gamma   90.00
#
_symmetry.space_group_name_H-M   'P 1'
#
loop_
_entity.id
_entity.type
_entity.pdbx_description
1 polymer ?
#
loop_
_entity_poly.entity_id
_entity_poly.type
_entity_poly.pdbx_seq_one_letter_code
_entity_poly.pdbx_strand_id
1 'polypeptide(L)'
;MTLLSKKPLWFHILLALALVFTLLFLFVVSLNWITKHGESSTVPMVTGKKLDDVQALLEEKGFELIIQDSVFYDSIPRGMVLRQ
;
A
#
# COMPACT_ATOMS: atom_id res chain seq x y z
N MET A 1 -20.88 -42.02 9.94
CA MET A 1 -19.54 -41.64 10.47
C MET A 1 -18.39 -42.31 9.69
N THR A 2 -18.36 -42.36 8.35
CA THR A 2 -17.39 -43.25 7.66
C THR A 2 -17.01 -42.88 6.21
N LEU A 3 -16.96 -41.60 5.83
CA LEU A 3 -16.41 -41.21 4.51
C LEU A 3 -14.91 -40.92 4.52
N LEU A 4 -14.37 -40.41 5.64
CA LEU A 4 -12.94 -40.12 5.78
C LEU A 4 -12.13 -41.30 6.36
N SER A 5 -12.62 -41.97 7.40
CA SER A 5 -11.82 -42.93 8.19
C SER A 5 -11.50 -44.27 7.51
N LYS A 6 -12.09 -44.59 6.36
CA LYS A 6 -11.82 -45.86 5.64
C LYS A 6 -10.76 -45.72 4.53
N LYS A 7 -10.17 -44.53 4.36
CA LYS A 7 -9.20 -44.26 3.32
C LYS A 7 -7.78 -44.60 3.80
N PRO A 8 -6.88 -45.02 2.90
CA PRO A 8 -5.49 -45.29 3.25
C PRO A 8 -4.77 -44.01 3.70
N LEU A 9 -3.72 -44.13 4.54
CA LEU A 9 -3.01 -42.98 5.13
C LEU A 9 -2.51 -41.95 4.11
N TRP A 10 -2.06 -42.40 2.92
CA TRP A 10 -1.59 -41.51 1.87
C TRP A 10 -2.66 -40.53 1.36
N PHE A 11 -3.95 -40.93 1.39
CA PHE A 11 -5.06 -40.07 1.01
C PHE A 11 -5.21 -38.90 2.00
N HIS A 12 -5.05 -39.16 3.30
CA HIS A 12 -5.09 -38.11 4.33
C HIS A 12 -3.89 -37.16 4.22
N ILE A 13 -2.70 -37.70 3.91
CA ILE A 13 -1.50 -36.87 3.66
C ILE A 13 -1.74 -35.97 2.45
N LEU A 14 -2.24 -36.50 1.35
CA LEU A 14 -2.55 -35.70 0.16
C LEU A 14 -3.61 -34.64 0.45
N LEU A 15 -4.67 -34.98 1.19
CA LEU A 15 -5.71 -34.05 1.61
C LEU A 15 -5.14 -32.92 2.49
N ALA A 16 -4.29 -33.25 3.45
CA ALA A 16 -3.62 -32.27 4.31
C ALA A 16 -2.72 -31.34 3.50
N LEU A 17 -1.95 -31.90 2.55
CA LEU A 17 -1.05 -31.14 1.70
C LEU A 17 -1.82 -30.19 0.76
N ALA A 18 -2.92 -30.66 0.18
CA ALA A 18 -3.83 -29.84 -0.60
C ALA A 18 -4.47 -28.71 0.23
N LEU A 19 -4.87 -29.02 1.47
CA LEU A 19 -5.42 -28.02 2.39
C LEU A 19 -4.39 -26.95 2.74
N VAL A 20 -3.16 -27.35 3.11
CA VAL A 20 -2.07 -26.41 3.41
C VAL A 20 -1.77 -25.54 2.20
N PHE A 21 -1.65 -26.12 1.01
CA PHE A 21 -1.42 -25.37 -0.22
C PHE A 21 -2.55 -24.37 -0.50
N THR A 22 -3.80 -24.80 -0.31
CA THR A 22 -4.98 -23.93 -0.47
C THR A 22 -4.94 -22.76 0.52
N LEU A 23 -4.64 -23.01 1.80
CA LEU A 23 -4.53 -21.95 2.80
C LEU A 23 -3.41 -20.97 2.48
N LEU A 24 -2.23 -21.46 2.08
CA LEU A 24 -1.11 -20.61 1.68
C LEU A 24 -1.45 -19.78 0.43
N PHE A 25 -2.10 -20.38 -0.56
CA PHE A 25 -2.54 -19.69 -1.77
C PHE A 25 -3.55 -18.58 -1.44
N LEU A 26 -4.56 -18.88 -0.63
CA LEU A 26 -5.54 -17.89 -0.17
C LEU A 26 -4.90 -16.77 0.63
N PHE A 27 -3.91 -17.08 1.47
CA PHE A 27 -3.14 -16.08 2.22
C PHE A 27 -2.38 -15.13 1.28
N VAL A 28 -1.67 -15.65 0.27
CA VAL A 28 -0.95 -14.80 -0.69
C VAL A 28 -1.92 -13.93 -1.50
N VAL A 29 -3.05 -14.49 -1.93
CA VAL A 29 -4.07 -13.73 -2.67
C VAL A 29 -4.72 -12.65 -1.79
N SER A 30 -4.93 -12.90 -0.50
CA SER A 30 -5.55 -11.92 0.40
C SER A 30 -4.66 -10.71 0.68
N LEU A 31 -3.33 -10.83 0.55
CA LEU A 31 -2.40 -9.70 0.71
C LEU A 31 -2.67 -8.57 -0.30
N ASN A 32 -3.09 -8.89 -1.52
CA ASN A 32 -3.45 -7.87 -2.52
C ASN A 32 -4.56 -6.94 -2.00
N TRP A 33 -5.56 -7.51 -1.32
CA TRP A 33 -6.68 -6.71 -0.80
C TRP A 33 -6.34 -6.00 0.51
N ILE A 34 -5.70 -6.68 1.46
CA ILE A 34 -5.45 -6.13 2.80
C ILE A 34 -4.37 -5.04 2.76
N THR A 35 -3.32 -5.25 1.97
CA THR A 35 -2.16 -4.34 1.96
C THR A 35 -2.13 -3.42 0.75
N LYS A 36 -3.14 -3.50 -0.13
CA LYS A 36 -3.10 -2.85 -1.46
C LYS A 36 -1.81 -3.21 -2.20
N HIS A 37 -1.41 -4.48 -2.11
CA HIS A 37 -0.11 -4.93 -2.62
C HIS A 37 -0.01 -4.64 -4.12
N GLY A 38 1.01 -3.89 -4.53
CA GLY A 38 1.21 -3.51 -5.94
C GLY A 38 0.48 -2.23 -6.36
N GLU A 39 -0.30 -1.58 -5.50
CA GLU A 39 -0.81 -0.22 -5.76
C GLU A 39 0.28 0.81 -5.42
N SER A 40 0.56 1.72 -6.35
CA SER A 40 1.48 2.84 -6.13
C SER A 40 0.89 4.13 -6.69
N SER A 41 0.90 5.19 -5.88
CA SER A 41 0.52 6.53 -6.32
C SER A 41 1.76 7.39 -6.53
N THR A 42 1.88 8.03 -7.69
CA THR A 42 2.98 8.95 -7.96
C THR A 42 2.69 10.29 -7.29
N VAL A 43 3.63 10.77 -6.46
CA VAL A 43 3.50 12.09 -5.83
C VAL A 43 3.73 13.16 -6.89
N PRO A 44 2.83 14.15 -7.05
CA PRO A 44 3.01 15.22 -8.02
C PRO A 44 4.21 16.09 -7.66
N MET A 45 4.82 16.72 -8.67
CA MET A 45 5.87 17.72 -8.47
C MET A 45 5.28 18.97 -7.83
N VAL A 46 5.73 19.29 -6.61
CA VAL A 46 5.24 20.46 -5.85
C VAL A 46 6.27 21.59 -5.72
N THR A 47 7.53 21.34 -6.07
CA THR A 47 8.59 22.36 -6.04
C THR A 47 8.25 23.56 -6.94
N GLY A 48 8.45 24.77 -6.42
CA GLY A 48 8.15 26.02 -7.11
C GLY A 48 6.67 26.44 -7.07
N LYS A 49 5.79 25.68 -6.41
CA LYS A 49 4.38 26.06 -6.21
C LYS A 49 4.18 26.73 -4.85
N LYS A 50 3.09 27.49 -4.72
CA LYS A 50 2.66 28.04 -3.43
C LYS A 50 2.07 26.94 -2.54
N LEU A 51 2.29 27.07 -1.24
CA LEU A 51 1.85 26.13 -0.22
C LEU A 51 0.33 25.89 -0.27
N ASP A 52 -0.46 26.95 -0.42
CA ASP A 52 -1.94 26.86 -0.47
C ASP A 52 -2.41 26.04 -1.68
N ASP A 53 -1.79 26.25 -2.86
CA ASP A 53 -2.10 25.50 -4.08
C ASP A 53 -1.67 24.03 -3.97
N VAL A 54 -0.54 23.78 -3.29
CA VAL A 54 0.00 22.44 -3.06
C VAL A 54 -0.87 21.66 -2.10
N GLN A 55 -1.38 22.31 -1.05
CA GLN A 55 -2.30 21.67 -0.10
C GLN A 55 -3.54 21.15 -0.82
N ALA A 56 -4.21 22.01 -1.60
CA ALA A 56 -5.39 21.61 -2.37
C ALA A 56 -5.08 20.48 -3.39
N LEU A 57 -3.94 20.56 -4.08
CA LEU A 57 -3.50 19.55 -5.04
C LEU A 57 -3.26 18.19 -4.39
N LEU A 58 -2.59 18.15 -3.23
CA LEU A 58 -2.27 16.91 -2.53
C LEU A 58 -3.52 16.29 -1.91
N GLU A 59 -4.39 17.10 -1.29
CA GLU A 59 -5.67 16.64 -0.73
C GLU A 59 -6.58 16.03 -1.82
N GLU A 60 -6.67 16.65 -3.00
CA GLU A 60 -7.43 16.11 -4.15
C GLU A 60 -6.91 14.71 -4.56
N LYS A 61 -5.59 14.50 -4.46
CA LYS A 61 -4.93 13.24 -4.81
C LYS A 61 -4.85 12.25 -3.64
N GLY A 62 -5.42 12.58 -2.48
CA GLY A 62 -5.40 11.73 -1.28
C GLY A 62 -4.02 11.66 -0.61
N PHE A 63 -3.15 12.64 -0.86
CA PHE A 63 -1.87 12.79 -0.16
C PHE A 63 -2.01 13.78 1.01
N GLU A 64 -1.25 13.51 2.07
CA GLU A 64 -1.10 14.43 3.20
C GLU A 64 0.10 15.36 2.97
N LEU A 65 -0.07 16.65 3.25
CA LEU A 65 1.01 17.62 3.22
C LEU A 65 1.71 17.71 4.58
N ILE A 66 3.00 17.40 4.62
CA ILE A 66 3.84 17.54 5.82
C ILE A 66 4.95 18.56 5.55
N ILE A 67 5.02 19.60 6.38
CA ILE A 67 6.08 20.62 6.30
C ILE A 67 7.25 20.17 7.19
N GLN A 68 8.37 19.80 6.56
CA GLN A 68 9.56 19.35 7.28
C GLN A 68 10.37 20.50 7.88
N ASP A 69 10.52 21.60 7.14
CA ASP A 69 11.30 22.78 7.54
C ASP A 69 10.78 24.04 6.83
N SER A 70 11.03 25.21 7.42
CA SER A 70 10.73 26.52 6.86
C SER A 70 11.98 27.38 6.87
N VAL A 71 12.50 27.65 5.68
CA VAL A 71 13.72 28.45 5.48
C VAL A 71 13.42 29.78 4.81
N PHE A 72 14.25 30.78 5.07
CA PHE A 72 14.10 32.12 4.50
C PHE A 72 15.15 32.38 3.41
N TYR A 73 14.67 32.87 2.25
CA TYR A 73 15.49 33.44 1.19
C TYR A 73 14.89 34.79 0.81
N ASP A 74 15.72 35.82 0.78
CA ASP A 74 15.31 37.18 0.39
C ASP A 74 14.88 37.28 -1.08
N SER A 75 15.40 36.41 -1.93
CA SER A 75 15.12 36.35 -3.36
C SER A 75 13.85 35.55 -3.72
N ILE A 76 13.17 34.92 -2.75
CA ILE A 76 12.04 34.01 -3.02
C ILE A 76 10.78 34.48 -2.28
N PRO A 77 9.61 34.51 -2.94
CA PRO A 77 8.35 34.80 -2.27
C PRO A 77 8.06 33.84 -1.10
N ARG A 78 7.44 34.37 -0.04
CA ARG A 78 7.00 33.56 1.10
C ARG A 78 6.00 32.48 0.70
N GLY A 79 6.04 31.35 1.40
CA GLY A 79 5.08 30.25 1.20
C GLY A 79 5.29 29.48 -0.10
N MET A 80 6.50 29.50 -0.66
CA MET A 80 6.88 28.70 -1.83
C MET A 80 7.51 27.38 -1.37
N VAL A 81 7.17 26.28 -2.04
CA VAL A 81 7.82 24.98 -1.82
C VAL A 81 9.18 24.97 -2.54
N LEU A 82 10.25 24.79 -1.78
CA LEU A 82 11.62 24.84 -2.32
C LEU A 82 12.18 23.46 -2.67
N ARG A 83 11.73 22.41 -1.98
CA ARG A 83 12.21 21.04 -2.14
C ARG A 83 11.11 20.04 -1.77
N GLN A 84 11.15 18.86 -2.39
CA GLN A 84 10.30 17.69 -2.18
C GLN A 84 11.19 16.46 -2.00
#